data_AF-A0A2E0PR11-F1
#
_entry.id   AF-A0A2E0PR11-F1
#
_cell.length_a   1.000
_cell.length_b   1.000
_cell.length_c   1.000
_cell.angle_alpha   90.00
_cell.angle_beta   90.00
_cell.angle_gamma   90.00
#
_symmetry.space_group_name_H-M   'P 1'
#
loop_
_entity.id
_entity.type
_entity.pdbx_description
1 polymer ?
#
loop_
_entity_poly.entity_id
_entity_poly.type
_entity_poly.pdbx_seq_one_letter_code
_entity_poly.pdbx_strand_id
1 'polypeptide(L)'
;MTKLDNCLVVARIVQQVPDTRPIEDYRVSDITLSAFGRKEIQIAEHEMPGLMAIREKHSSKKPLDGVRITGSLHMTVQTAVLIETLSELGASVRWASCNIFSTQDHAAAAVADSGIPVFAWKGMSLEEYWECTFLALSHQDGHGPQLIVDDGGDATLLIHKGYELENGDDWVNSKSENHEEQCIKDLLKKVNDSHPGFWTKVVSDCKGVSEETTTGVLRLHQMVESGSLL
;
A
#
# COMPACT_ATOMS: atom_id res chain seq x y z
N MET A 1 -51.75 40.89 19.05
CA MET A 1 -51.58 41.03 17.59
C MET A 1 -50.36 41.92 17.42
N THR A 2 -49.18 41.41 17.10
CA THR A 2 -48.79 40.83 15.81
C THR A 2 -47.61 39.87 15.97
N LYS A 3 -47.69 38.71 15.28
CA LYS A 3 -46.56 37.83 14.99
C LYS A 3 -45.71 38.47 13.89
N LEU A 4 -44.39 38.24 13.93
CA LEU A 4 -43.55 38.14 12.73
C LEU A 4 -42.28 37.33 13.07
N ASP A 5 -42.01 36.41 12.16
CA ASP A 5 -41.08 35.29 12.22
C ASP A 5 -39.62 35.65 11.88
N ASN A 6 -38.74 34.65 12.08
CA ASN A 6 -37.40 34.44 11.49
C ASN A 6 -36.26 35.33 12.03
N CYS A 7 -35.06 34.84 12.32
CA CYS A 7 -34.34 33.73 11.68
C CYS A 7 -33.29 33.15 12.66
N LEU A 8 -33.28 31.82 12.79
CA LEU A 8 -32.20 31.04 13.38
C LEU A 8 -30.93 31.23 12.54
N VAL A 9 -29.84 31.69 13.15
CA VAL A 9 -28.49 31.41 12.65
C VAL A 9 -27.68 30.84 13.81
N VAL A 10 -27.92 29.56 14.10
CA VAL A 10 -26.98 28.77 14.89
C VAL A 10 -26.04 28.14 13.87
N ALA A 11 -24.87 28.77 13.69
CA ALA A 11 -23.77 28.18 12.93
C ALA A 11 -23.38 26.86 13.61
N ARG A 12 -23.82 25.74 13.04
CA ARG A 12 -23.31 24.41 13.39
C ARG A 12 -21.86 24.36 12.92
N ILE A 13 -20.94 24.47 13.85
CA ILE A 13 -19.60 23.91 13.70
C ILE A 13 -19.81 22.41 13.50
N VAL A 14 -19.76 21.97 12.24
CA VAL A 14 -19.63 20.55 11.92
C VAL A 14 -18.24 20.18 12.39
N GLN A 15 -18.14 19.60 13.58
CA GLN A 15 -16.93 18.87 13.96
C GLN A 15 -16.76 17.76 12.91
N GLN A 16 -15.68 17.84 12.13
CA GLN A 16 -15.22 16.73 11.31
C GLN A 16 -15.00 15.56 12.26
N VAL A 17 -15.88 14.58 12.20
CA VAL A 17 -15.67 13.29 12.84
C VAL A 17 -14.54 12.64 12.03
N PRO A 18 -13.41 12.26 12.65
CA PRO A 18 -12.39 11.49 11.93
C PRO A 18 -13.07 10.23 11.39
N ASP A 19 -12.80 9.89 10.13
CA ASP A 19 -13.35 8.70 9.50
C ASP A 19 -12.86 7.45 10.24
N THR A 20 -13.66 6.94 11.18
CA THR A 20 -13.34 5.78 12.03
C THR A 20 -13.74 4.46 11.37
N ARG A 21 -13.67 4.36 10.04
CA ARG A 21 -13.82 3.06 9.39
C ARG A 21 -12.64 2.17 9.81
N PRO A 22 -12.88 0.94 10.33
CA PRO A 22 -11.80 0.00 10.56
C PRO A 22 -11.04 -0.18 9.25
N ILE A 23 -9.72 0.00 9.30
CA ILE A 23 -8.86 -0.35 8.17
C ILE A 23 -9.09 -1.83 7.90
N GLU A 24 -9.35 -2.20 6.65
CA GLU A 24 -9.47 -3.61 6.28
C GLU A 24 -8.18 -4.33 6.69
N ASP A 25 -8.33 -5.36 7.52
CA ASP A 25 -7.19 -6.08 8.09
C ASP A 25 -6.44 -6.86 6.99
N TYR A 26 -7.16 -7.44 6.02
CA TYR A 26 -6.61 -8.10 4.83
C TYR A 26 -7.69 -8.35 3.77
N ARG A 27 -7.28 -8.57 2.51
CA ARG A 27 -8.09 -9.13 1.41
C ARG A 27 -7.30 -10.21 0.68
N VAL A 28 -7.65 -11.47 0.95
CA VAL A 28 -7.05 -12.67 0.33
C VAL A 28 -8.16 -13.59 -0.20
N SER A 29 -7.85 -14.53 -1.08
CA SER A 29 -8.88 -15.39 -1.69
C SER A 29 -9.53 -16.35 -0.71
N ASP A 30 -8.73 -17.02 0.14
CA ASP A 30 -9.21 -17.99 1.12
C ASP A 30 -8.25 -18.09 2.31
N ILE A 31 -8.68 -17.56 3.46
CA ILE A 31 -7.88 -17.57 4.69
C ILE A 31 -7.63 -18.99 5.23
N THR A 32 -8.46 -19.98 4.87
CA THR A 32 -8.31 -21.36 5.36
C THR A 32 -7.07 -22.06 4.79
N LEU A 33 -6.43 -21.46 3.76
CA LEU A 33 -5.17 -21.94 3.20
C LEU A 33 -3.95 -21.62 4.09
N SER A 34 -4.11 -20.86 5.18
CA SER A 34 -3.00 -20.40 6.03
C SER A 34 -2.12 -21.55 6.54
N ALA A 35 -2.73 -22.66 6.95
CA ALA A 35 -2.01 -23.83 7.47
C ALA A 35 -1.14 -24.51 6.40
N PHE A 36 -1.55 -24.49 5.14
CA PHE A 36 -0.74 -25.00 4.03
C PHE A 36 0.40 -24.03 3.73
N GLY A 37 0.11 -22.73 3.60
CA GLY A 37 1.13 -21.74 3.34
C GLY A 37 2.19 -21.67 4.44
N ARG A 38 1.81 -21.83 5.70
CA ARG A 38 2.76 -21.90 6.83
C ARG A 38 3.77 -23.03 6.67
N LYS A 39 3.35 -24.19 6.16
CA LYS A 39 4.26 -25.32 5.91
C LYS A 39 5.24 -25.00 4.78
N GLU A 40 4.78 -24.37 3.71
CA GLU A 40 5.67 -24.00 2.59
C GLU A 40 6.63 -22.88 2.98
N ILE A 41 6.19 -21.90 3.78
CA ILE A 41 7.06 -20.86 4.35
C ILE A 41 8.17 -21.48 5.20
N GLN A 42 7.85 -22.41 6.09
CA GLN A 42 8.86 -23.11 6.91
C GLN A 42 9.89 -23.87 6.06
N ILE A 43 9.48 -24.45 4.93
CA ILE A 43 10.41 -25.08 3.98
C ILE A 43 11.28 -24.00 3.32
N ALA A 44 10.67 -22.91 2.85
CA ALA A 44 11.39 -21.82 2.20
C ALA A 44 12.41 -21.14 3.11
N GLU A 45 12.16 -21.03 4.41
CA GLU A 45 13.13 -20.51 5.38
C GLU A 45 14.47 -21.29 5.36
N HIS A 46 14.44 -22.61 5.13
CA HIS A 46 15.64 -23.43 4.99
C HIS A 46 16.43 -23.11 3.70
N GLU A 47 15.73 -22.70 2.64
CA GLU A 47 16.31 -22.34 1.34
C GLU A 47 16.62 -20.83 1.22
N MET A 48 16.35 -20.04 2.26
CA MET A 48 16.59 -18.58 2.28
C MET A 48 17.56 -18.18 3.41
N PRO A 49 18.78 -18.75 3.46
CA PRO A 49 19.72 -18.55 4.57
C PRO A 49 20.14 -17.08 4.75
N GLY A 50 20.10 -16.27 3.69
CA GLY A 50 20.39 -14.84 3.77
C GLY A 50 19.40 -14.07 4.65
N LEU A 51 18.10 -14.31 4.48
CA LEU A 51 17.07 -13.68 5.32
C LEU A 51 17.11 -14.21 6.75
N MET A 52 17.34 -15.52 6.93
CA MET A 52 17.45 -16.11 8.26
C MET A 52 18.66 -15.55 9.03
N ALA A 53 19.80 -15.36 8.36
CA ALA A 53 20.97 -14.72 8.96
C ALA A 53 20.71 -13.25 9.34
N ILE A 54 19.92 -12.52 8.53
CA ILE A 54 19.51 -11.14 8.86
C ILE A 54 18.64 -11.13 10.13
N ARG A 55 17.64 -12.03 10.22
CA ARG A 55 16.81 -12.18 11.43
C ARG A 55 17.67 -12.46 12.65
N GLU A 56 18.54 -13.48 12.59
CA GLU A 56 19.42 -13.85 13.70
C GLU A 56 20.28 -12.66 14.16
N LYS A 57 20.86 -11.92 13.22
CA LYS A 57 21.77 -10.83 13.51
C LYS A 57 21.08 -9.57 14.06
N HIS A 58 19.84 -9.30 13.65
CA HIS A 58 19.22 -7.99 13.84
C HIS A 58 17.89 -7.97 14.60
N SER A 59 17.17 -9.09 14.73
CA SER A 59 15.84 -9.13 15.38
C SER A 59 15.86 -8.68 16.85
N SER A 60 16.96 -8.90 17.59
CA SER A 60 17.11 -8.42 18.97
C SER A 60 17.27 -6.90 19.08
N LYS A 61 17.74 -6.24 18.02
CA LYS A 61 17.95 -4.78 17.98
C LYS A 61 16.74 -4.02 17.47
N LYS A 62 15.79 -4.71 16.82
CA LYS A 62 14.60 -4.13 16.19
C LYS A 62 14.90 -2.86 15.39
N PRO A 63 15.80 -2.91 14.38
CA PRO A 63 16.24 -1.69 13.68
C PRO A 63 15.12 -0.99 12.90
N LEU A 64 14.00 -1.66 12.66
CA LEU A 64 12.82 -1.12 11.98
C LEU A 64 11.66 -0.85 12.94
N ASP A 65 11.92 -0.78 14.26
CA ASP A 65 10.88 -0.57 15.27
C ASP A 65 10.01 0.65 14.95
N GLY A 66 8.70 0.41 14.80
CA GLY A 66 7.71 1.45 14.49
C GLY A 66 7.77 2.00 13.05
N VAL A 67 8.68 1.51 12.20
CA VAL A 67 8.78 1.96 10.80
C VAL A 67 7.64 1.35 10.00
N ARG A 68 6.85 2.20 9.34
CA ARG A 68 5.77 1.78 8.44
C ARG A 68 6.32 1.43 7.06
N ILE A 69 6.17 0.18 6.64
CA ILE A 69 6.64 -0.32 5.35
C ILE A 69 5.46 -0.79 4.53
N THR A 70 5.36 -0.31 3.29
CA THR A 70 4.47 -0.89 2.28
C THR A 70 5.30 -1.67 1.27
N GLY A 71 4.91 -2.91 1.00
CA GLY A 71 5.46 -3.71 -0.09
C GLY A 71 4.50 -3.83 -1.26
N SER A 72 5.05 -3.73 -2.47
CA SER A 72 4.37 -3.99 -3.76
C SER A 72 5.26 -4.94 -4.57
N LEU A 73 5.28 -6.21 -4.16
CA LEU A 73 6.07 -7.30 -4.77
C LEU A 73 5.17 -8.50 -4.99
N HIS A 74 5.54 -9.42 -5.87
CA HIS A 74 4.81 -10.69 -6.02
C HIS A 74 4.53 -11.36 -4.66
N MET A 75 3.26 -11.64 -4.35
CA MET A 75 2.86 -12.19 -3.04
C MET A 75 3.03 -13.72 -3.04
N THR A 76 4.27 -14.17 -2.92
CA THR A 76 4.68 -15.58 -2.96
C THR A 76 5.13 -16.10 -1.59
N VAL A 77 5.42 -17.40 -1.49
CA VAL A 77 6.07 -18.00 -0.32
C VAL A 77 7.41 -17.33 0.00
N GLN A 78 8.21 -16.97 -1.00
CA GLN A 78 9.51 -16.30 -0.80
C GLN A 78 9.30 -14.89 -0.23
N THR A 79 8.32 -14.16 -0.77
CA THR A 79 7.96 -12.83 -0.26
C THR A 79 7.37 -12.89 1.15
N ALA A 80 6.65 -13.96 1.50
CA ALA A 80 6.20 -14.16 2.87
C ALA A 80 7.38 -14.24 3.87
N VAL A 81 8.48 -14.92 3.51
CA VAL A 81 9.71 -14.94 4.34
C VAL A 81 10.33 -13.54 4.45
N LEU A 82 10.31 -12.74 3.38
CA LEU A 82 10.74 -11.34 3.41
C LEU A 82 9.86 -10.48 4.34
N ILE A 83 8.54 -10.57 4.20
CA ILE A 83 7.56 -9.84 5.02
C ILE A 83 7.77 -10.16 6.51
N GLU A 84 7.86 -11.44 6.85
CA GLU A 84 8.07 -11.87 8.23
C GLU A 84 9.44 -11.44 8.75
N THR A 85 10.46 -11.37 7.90
CA THR A 85 11.76 -10.79 8.27
C THR A 85 11.61 -9.31 8.63
N LEU A 86 10.96 -8.51 7.80
CA LEU A 86 10.76 -7.08 8.08
C LEU A 86 9.98 -6.86 9.38
N SER A 87 8.91 -7.63 9.59
CA SER A 87 8.12 -7.60 10.82
C SER A 87 8.95 -8.04 12.04
N GLU A 88 9.76 -9.09 11.93
CA GLU A 88 10.66 -9.53 13.00
C GLU A 88 11.73 -8.48 13.34
N LEU A 89 12.14 -7.66 12.37
CA LEU A 89 13.04 -6.53 12.59
C LEU A 89 12.33 -5.30 13.19
N GLY A 90 11.02 -5.36 13.44
CA GLY A 90 10.23 -4.34 14.15
C GLY A 90 9.30 -3.50 13.27
N ALA A 91 9.28 -3.73 11.95
CA ALA A 91 8.46 -2.94 11.04
C ALA A 91 6.96 -3.21 11.20
N SER A 92 6.15 -2.17 10.98
CA SER A 92 4.72 -2.31 10.69
C SER A 92 4.54 -2.46 9.18
N VAL A 93 4.19 -3.66 8.73
CA VAL A 93 4.20 -4.03 7.31
C VAL A 93 2.78 -4.10 6.76
N ARG A 94 2.57 -3.59 5.54
CA ARG A 94 1.36 -3.81 4.73
C ARG A 94 1.77 -4.22 3.32
N TRP A 95 1.04 -5.12 2.68
CA TRP A 95 1.48 -5.70 1.41
C TRP A 95 0.38 -5.79 0.36
N ALA A 96 0.75 -5.49 -0.89
CA ALA A 96 -0.01 -5.83 -2.09
C ALA A 96 0.90 -6.56 -3.09
N SER A 97 0.29 -7.28 -4.02
CA SER A 97 1.04 -7.87 -5.13
C SER A 97 1.24 -6.85 -6.25
N CYS A 98 2.39 -6.87 -6.93
CA CYS A 98 2.65 -6.07 -8.16
C CYS A 98 2.21 -6.77 -9.47
N ASN A 99 1.50 -7.90 -9.39
CA ASN A 99 0.95 -8.54 -10.59
C ASN A 99 -0.30 -9.39 -10.29
N ILE A 100 -1.33 -9.21 -11.12
CA ILE A 100 -2.66 -9.86 -10.99
C ILE A 100 -2.65 -11.39 -10.95
N PHE A 101 -1.59 -12.07 -11.44
CA PHE A 101 -1.51 -13.52 -11.45
C PHE A 101 -0.37 -14.10 -10.62
N SER A 102 0.46 -13.26 -9.99
CA SER A 102 1.67 -13.74 -9.30
C SER A 102 1.42 -14.30 -7.90
N THR A 103 0.32 -13.89 -7.26
CA THR A 103 0.00 -14.30 -5.89
C THR A 103 -0.10 -15.81 -5.76
N GLN A 104 0.54 -16.33 -4.72
CA GLN A 104 0.34 -17.67 -4.20
C GLN A 104 -0.60 -17.56 -3.00
N ASP A 105 -1.87 -17.90 -3.20
CA ASP A 105 -2.95 -17.61 -2.25
C ASP A 105 -2.73 -18.19 -0.85
N HIS A 106 -2.09 -19.37 -0.76
CA HIS A 106 -1.74 -19.96 0.53
C HIS A 106 -0.68 -19.15 1.28
N ALA A 107 0.27 -18.53 0.58
CA ALA A 107 1.27 -17.66 1.18
C ALA A 107 0.61 -16.35 1.67
N ALA A 108 -0.25 -15.75 0.85
CA ALA A 108 -1.04 -14.58 1.23
C ALA A 108 -1.89 -14.87 2.49
N ALA A 109 -2.60 -16.00 2.52
CA ALA A 109 -3.38 -16.41 3.68
C ALA A 109 -2.52 -16.64 4.93
N ALA A 110 -1.34 -17.26 4.80
CA ALA A 110 -0.45 -17.53 5.93
C ALA A 110 0.15 -16.26 6.55
N VAL A 111 0.38 -15.22 5.75
CA VAL A 111 0.84 -13.90 6.21
C VAL A 111 -0.32 -13.09 6.81
N ALA A 112 -1.50 -13.13 6.19
CA ALA A 112 -2.69 -12.49 6.75
C ALA A 112 -3.06 -13.08 8.14
N ASP A 113 -3.02 -14.40 8.28
CA ASP A 113 -3.31 -15.12 9.53
C ASP A 113 -2.28 -14.85 10.64
N SER A 114 -1.06 -14.41 10.30
CA SER A 114 -0.08 -13.95 11.29
C SER A 114 -0.31 -12.50 11.77
N GLY A 115 -1.37 -11.85 11.27
CA GLY A 115 -1.77 -10.49 11.65
C GLY A 115 -1.12 -9.39 10.83
N ILE A 116 -0.44 -9.72 9.73
CA ILE A 116 0.16 -8.74 8.82
C ILE A 116 -0.81 -8.45 7.67
N PRO A 117 -1.20 -7.19 7.42
CA PRO A 117 -2.12 -6.86 6.36
C PRO A 117 -1.63 -7.20 4.95
N VAL A 118 -2.40 -8.03 4.23
CA VAL A 118 -2.15 -8.43 2.85
C VAL A 118 -3.39 -8.22 1.99
N PHE A 119 -3.22 -7.55 0.85
CA PHE A 119 -4.26 -7.26 -0.13
C PHE A 119 -3.82 -7.86 -1.46
N ALA A 120 -4.04 -9.17 -1.63
CA ALA A 120 -3.58 -9.90 -2.80
C ALA A 120 -4.28 -11.25 -2.93
N TRP A 121 -4.70 -11.59 -4.14
CA TRP A 121 -5.05 -12.94 -4.54
C TRP A 121 -4.70 -13.18 -6.00
N LYS A 122 -4.68 -14.43 -6.43
CA LYS A 122 -4.44 -14.80 -7.82
C LYS A 122 -5.68 -14.54 -8.67
N GLY A 123 -5.49 -13.86 -9.80
CA GLY A 123 -6.57 -13.57 -10.76
C GLY A 123 -7.37 -12.32 -10.44
N MET A 124 -6.77 -11.31 -9.80
CA MET A 124 -7.37 -9.99 -9.63
C MET A 124 -7.71 -9.36 -10.99
N SER A 125 -8.81 -8.61 -11.03
CA SER A 125 -9.03 -7.58 -12.06
C SER A 125 -8.04 -6.42 -11.89
N LEU A 126 -7.94 -5.54 -12.89
CA LEU A 126 -7.08 -4.36 -12.80
C LEU A 126 -7.61 -3.37 -11.75
N GLU A 127 -8.93 -3.25 -11.60
CA GLU A 127 -9.56 -2.43 -10.58
C GLU A 127 -9.23 -2.92 -9.17
N GLU A 128 -9.33 -4.23 -8.95
CA GLU A 128 -8.97 -4.85 -7.67
C GLU A 128 -7.48 -4.72 -7.37
N TYR A 129 -6.63 -4.87 -8.39
CA TYR A 129 -5.18 -4.67 -8.28
C TYR A 129 -4.84 -3.28 -7.75
N TRP A 130 -5.33 -2.23 -8.41
CA TRP A 130 -5.05 -0.86 -8.00
C TRP A 130 -5.69 -0.50 -6.65
N GLU A 131 -6.89 -1.03 -6.35
CA GLU A 131 -7.50 -0.88 -5.03
C GLU A 131 -6.65 -1.54 -3.93
N CYS A 132 -6.10 -2.74 -4.18
CA CYS A 132 -5.18 -3.41 -3.26
C CYS A 132 -3.90 -2.60 -3.04
N THR A 133 -3.32 -2.01 -4.10
CA THR A 133 -2.16 -1.11 -4.00
C THR A 133 -2.47 0.09 -3.09
N PHE A 134 -3.63 0.72 -3.24
CA PHE A 134 -4.05 1.81 -2.35
C PHE A 134 -4.26 1.35 -0.90
N LEU A 135 -4.87 0.19 -0.67
CA LEU A 135 -5.06 -0.38 0.67
C LEU A 135 -3.72 -0.69 1.35
N ALA A 136 -2.73 -1.19 0.61
CA ALA A 136 -1.39 -1.43 1.13
C ALA A 136 -0.65 -0.13 1.46
N LEU A 137 -0.88 0.95 0.72
CA LEU A 137 -0.32 2.29 0.99
C LEU A 137 -1.03 3.02 2.14
N SER A 138 -2.25 2.62 2.49
CA SER A 138 -3.07 3.25 3.53
C SER A 138 -2.78 2.64 4.91
N HIS A 139 -1.87 3.24 5.66
CA HIS A 139 -1.55 2.86 7.05
C HIS A 139 -2.53 3.47 8.06
N GLN A 140 -2.41 3.04 9.32
CA GLN A 140 -3.24 3.50 10.43
C GLN A 140 -3.25 5.04 10.59
N ASP A 141 -4.35 5.56 11.12
CA ASP A 141 -4.60 7.00 11.36
C ASP A 141 -4.38 7.89 10.12
N GLY A 142 -4.71 7.33 8.94
CA GLY A 142 -4.57 8.00 7.65
C GLY A 142 -3.12 8.36 7.32
N HIS A 143 -2.14 7.58 7.79
CA HIS A 143 -0.74 7.74 7.40
C HIS A 143 -0.43 6.92 6.14
N GLY A 144 0.65 7.33 5.46
CA GLY A 144 1.30 6.53 4.42
C GLY A 144 2.48 5.70 4.96
N PRO A 145 3.13 4.92 4.09
CA PRO A 145 4.42 4.29 4.42
C PRO A 145 5.50 5.35 4.69
N GLN A 146 6.47 4.97 5.52
CA GLN A 146 7.76 5.67 5.62
C GLN A 146 8.80 5.06 4.69
N LEU A 147 8.70 3.77 4.38
CA LEU A 147 9.54 3.10 3.39
C LEU A 147 8.67 2.25 2.46
N ILE A 148 9.12 2.15 1.21
CA ILE A 148 8.46 1.33 0.19
C ILE A 148 9.44 0.27 -0.30
N VAL A 149 8.96 -0.97 -0.44
CA VAL A 149 9.64 -2.02 -1.19
C VAL A 149 8.81 -2.24 -2.45
N ASP A 150 9.35 -1.92 -3.62
CA ASP A 150 8.60 -1.89 -4.88
C ASP A 150 9.24 -2.83 -5.92
N ASP A 151 8.41 -3.36 -6.81
CA ASP A 151 8.79 -4.22 -7.93
C ASP A 151 7.94 -3.80 -9.13
N GLY A 152 8.60 -3.10 -10.04
CA GLY A 152 8.00 -2.52 -11.25
C GLY A 152 7.64 -1.04 -11.10
N GLY A 153 7.61 -0.50 -9.89
CA GLY A 153 7.42 0.93 -9.62
C GLY A 153 5.95 1.40 -9.58
N ASP A 154 4.98 0.50 -9.44
CA ASP A 154 3.55 0.86 -9.49
C ASP A 154 3.06 1.55 -8.22
N ALA A 155 3.56 1.15 -7.03
CA ALA A 155 3.26 1.87 -5.79
C ALA A 155 3.86 3.28 -5.83
N THR A 156 5.09 3.39 -6.33
CA THR A 156 5.77 4.67 -6.57
C THR A 156 4.98 5.55 -7.55
N LEU A 157 4.53 4.99 -8.68
CA LEU A 157 3.73 5.70 -9.68
C LEU A 157 2.43 6.24 -9.07
N LEU A 158 1.72 5.42 -8.29
CA LEU A 158 0.44 5.82 -7.70
C LEU A 158 0.61 6.98 -6.72
N ILE A 159 1.68 6.97 -5.90
CA ILE A 159 2.01 8.08 -5.00
C ILE A 159 2.29 9.36 -5.79
N HIS A 160 3.10 9.29 -6.85
CA HIS A 160 3.43 10.48 -7.65
C HIS A 160 2.19 11.06 -8.33
N LYS A 161 1.36 10.21 -8.97
CA LYS A 161 0.13 10.66 -9.63
C LYS A 161 -0.91 11.20 -8.65
N GLY A 162 -1.02 10.61 -7.47
CA GLY A 162 -1.89 11.13 -6.42
C GLY A 162 -1.42 12.49 -5.90
N TYR A 163 -0.11 12.67 -5.70
CA TYR A 163 0.46 13.94 -5.27
C TYR A 163 0.30 15.03 -6.35
N GLU A 164 0.57 14.71 -7.61
CA GLU A 164 0.35 15.62 -8.75
C GLU A 164 -1.10 16.11 -8.80
N LEU A 165 -2.07 15.19 -8.68
CA LEU A 165 -3.50 15.52 -8.64
C LEU A 165 -3.84 16.50 -7.51
N GLU A 166 -3.37 16.23 -6.29
CA GLU A 166 -3.61 17.11 -5.14
C GLU A 166 -2.96 18.49 -5.28
N ASN A 167 -1.93 18.61 -6.13
CA ASN A 167 -1.22 19.85 -6.43
C ASN A 167 -1.69 20.52 -7.74
N GLY A 168 -2.86 20.12 -8.25
CA GLY A 168 -3.56 20.80 -9.34
C GLY A 168 -3.26 20.28 -10.75
N ASP A 169 -2.58 19.13 -10.87
CA ASP A 169 -2.48 18.44 -12.15
C ASP A 169 -3.85 17.85 -12.56
N ASP A 170 -4.20 18.00 -13.84
CA ASP A 170 -5.51 17.60 -14.39
C ASP A 170 -5.44 16.33 -15.26
N TRP A 171 -4.32 15.59 -15.23
CA TRP A 171 -4.11 14.39 -16.04
C TRP A 171 -5.22 13.35 -15.85
N VAL A 172 -5.80 13.24 -14.66
CA VAL A 172 -6.89 12.29 -14.39
C VAL A 172 -8.17 12.56 -15.21
N ASN A 173 -8.32 13.75 -15.78
CA ASN A 173 -9.44 14.12 -16.67
C ASN A 173 -9.08 14.02 -18.17
N SER A 174 -7.81 13.73 -18.50
CA SER A 174 -7.39 13.45 -19.86
C SER A 174 -7.90 12.08 -20.35
N LYS A 175 -7.98 11.91 -21.67
CA LYS A 175 -8.32 10.62 -22.28
C LYS A 175 -7.25 9.58 -21.92
N SER A 176 -7.67 8.45 -21.37
CA SER A 176 -6.79 7.31 -21.06
C SER A 176 -6.31 6.60 -22.32
N GLU A 177 -5.05 6.19 -22.34
CA GLU A 177 -4.45 5.44 -23.45
C GLU A 177 -4.88 3.97 -23.44
N ASN A 178 -5.11 3.41 -22.25
CA ASN A 178 -5.53 2.03 -22.06
C ASN A 178 -6.45 1.85 -20.83
N HIS A 179 -6.93 0.63 -20.61
CA HIS A 179 -7.85 0.30 -19.52
C HIS A 179 -7.21 0.40 -18.13
N GLU A 180 -5.94 0.02 -17.99
CA GLU A 180 -5.21 0.10 -16.74
C GLU A 180 -5.04 1.55 -16.28
N GLU A 181 -4.67 2.43 -17.21
CA GLU A 181 -4.59 3.87 -16.94
C GLU A 181 -5.93 4.44 -16.49
N GLN A 182 -7.04 3.98 -17.12
CA GLN A 182 -8.38 4.38 -16.69
C GLN A 182 -8.66 3.95 -15.25
N CYS A 183 -8.27 2.72 -14.85
CA CYS A 183 -8.42 2.23 -13.48
C CYS A 183 -7.66 3.12 -12.47
N ILE A 184 -6.43 3.52 -12.80
CA ILE A 184 -5.62 4.43 -11.97
C ILE A 184 -6.33 5.77 -11.81
N LYS A 185 -6.79 6.38 -12.91
CA LYS A 185 -7.47 7.69 -12.87
C LYS A 185 -8.74 7.65 -12.05
N ASP A 186 -9.55 6.60 -12.22
CA ASP A 186 -10.80 6.43 -11.46
C ASP A 186 -10.52 6.22 -9.97
N LEU A 187 -9.49 5.45 -9.63
CA LEU A 187 -9.05 5.29 -8.25
C LEU A 187 -8.57 6.61 -7.66
N LEU A 188 -7.71 7.37 -8.35
CA LEU A 188 -7.18 8.64 -7.86
C LEU A 188 -8.30 9.66 -7.61
N LYS A 189 -9.29 9.74 -8.50
CA LYS A 189 -10.50 10.56 -8.29
C LYS A 189 -11.27 10.13 -7.04
N LYS A 190 -11.54 8.82 -6.91
CA LYS A 190 -12.21 8.24 -5.72
C LYS A 190 -11.46 8.57 -4.44
N VAL A 191 -10.12 8.45 -4.43
CA VAL A 191 -9.29 8.75 -3.25
C VAL A 191 -9.30 10.25 -2.95
N ASN A 192 -9.14 11.12 -3.94
CA ASN A 192 -9.16 12.58 -3.75
C ASN A 192 -10.50 13.08 -3.18
N ASP A 193 -11.61 12.51 -3.62
CA ASP A 193 -12.94 12.85 -3.12
C ASP A 193 -13.19 12.36 -1.69
N SER A 194 -12.66 11.18 -1.34
CA SER A 194 -12.91 10.52 -0.05
C SER A 194 -11.88 10.85 1.04
N HIS A 195 -10.63 11.10 0.66
CA HIS A 195 -9.48 11.34 1.55
C HIS A 195 -8.63 12.51 1.01
N PRO A 196 -9.18 13.74 0.95
CA PRO A 196 -8.44 14.88 0.42
C PRO A 196 -7.15 15.14 1.21
N GLY A 197 -6.02 15.29 0.51
CA GLY A 197 -4.70 15.53 1.11
C GLY A 197 -3.98 14.26 1.58
N PHE A 198 -4.50 13.08 1.27
CA PHE A 198 -3.89 11.80 1.59
C PHE A 198 -2.49 11.68 0.98
N TRP A 199 -2.33 11.96 -0.32
CA TRP A 199 -1.07 11.75 -1.03
C TRP A 199 0.01 12.74 -0.58
N THR A 200 -0.37 13.99 -0.31
CA THR A 200 0.50 15.01 0.28
C THR A 200 1.04 14.55 1.62
N LYS A 201 0.19 13.94 2.47
CA LYS A 201 0.62 13.37 3.74
C LYS A 201 1.54 12.17 3.53
N VAL A 202 1.21 11.25 2.61
CA VAL A 202 2.06 10.10 2.26
C VAL A 202 3.47 10.55 1.86
N VAL A 203 3.57 11.52 0.95
CA VAL A 203 4.87 12.04 0.47
C VAL A 203 5.68 12.67 1.60
N SER A 204 5.03 13.43 2.49
CA SER A 204 5.71 14.10 3.62
C SER A 204 6.37 13.12 4.61
N ASP A 205 5.78 11.94 4.79
CA ASP A 205 6.25 10.91 5.71
C ASP A 205 7.24 9.93 5.05
N CYS A 206 7.12 9.70 3.74
CA CYS A 206 7.95 8.77 3.00
C CYS A 206 9.43 9.20 3.00
N LYS A 207 10.33 8.26 3.27
CA LYS A 207 11.78 8.46 3.37
C LYS A 207 12.56 7.81 2.23
N GLY A 208 11.94 6.89 1.50
CA GLY A 208 12.57 6.28 0.34
C GLY A 208 11.88 5.01 -0.12
N VAL A 209 12.32 4.56 -1.30
CA VAL A 209 11.90 3.32 -1.95
C VAL A 209 13.13 2.46 -2.24
N SER A 210 13.01 1.16 -2.05
CA SER A 210 13.92 0.15 -2.61
C SER A 210 13.19 -0.59 -3.73
N GLU A 211 13.73 -0.51 -4.95
CA GLU A 211 13.13 -1.10 -6.15
C GLU A 211 13.89 -2.36 -6.57
N GLU A 212 13.15 -3.45 -6.84
CA GLU A 212 13.70 -4.77 -7.14
C GLU A 212 14.11 -4.91 -8.61
N THR A 213 13.30 -4.38 -9.54
CA THR A 213 13.43 -4.71 -10.96
C THR A 213 14.09 -3.62 -11.79
N THR A 214 14.74 -4.03 -12.88
CA THR A 214 15.31 -3.11 -13.88
C THR A 214 14.27 -2.15 -14.46
N THR A 215 13.01 -2.59 -14.64
CA THR A 215 11.93 -1.76 -15.18
C THR A 215 11.58 -0.62 -14.22
N GLY A 216 11.39 -0.92 -12.94
CA GLY A 216 11.15 0.11 -11.94
C GLY A 216 12.36 1.03 -11.76
N VAL A 217 13.58 0.48 -11.78
CA VAL A 217 14.82 1.30 -11.71
C VAL A 217 14.90 2.27 -12.89
N LEU A 218 14.52 1.85 -14.10
CA LEU A 218 14.46 2.75 -15.26
C LEU A 218 13.44 3.89 -15.05
N ARG A 219 12.26 3.59 -14.50
CA ARG A 219 11.25 4.62 -14.15
C ARG A 219 11.79 5.60 -13.11
N LEU A 220 12.48 5.11 -12.08
CA LEU A 220 13.14 5.96 -11.08
C LEU A 220 14.20 6.86 -11.71
N HIS A 221 15.05 6.33 -12.60
CA HIS A 221 16.05 7.14 -13.30
C HIS A 221 15.41 8.26 -14.14
N GLN A 222 14.33 7.96 -14.86
CA GLN A 222 13.61 8.98 -15.63
C GLN A 222 13.08 10.11 -14.74
N MET A 223 12.57 9.79 -13.55
CA MET A 223 12.10 10.78 -12.57
C MET A 223 13.23 11.60 -11.95
N VAL A 224 14.41 10.99 -11.73
CA VAL A 224 15.60 11.72 -11.28
C VAL A 224 16.08 12.69 -12.35
N GLU A 225 16.16 12.23 -13.61
CA GLU A 225 16.63 13.03 -14.73
C GLU A 225 15.70 14.22 -15.05
N SER A 226 14.38 14.05 -14.89
CA SER A 226 13.40 15.13 -15.04
C SER A 226 13.30 16.05 -13.82
N GLY A 227 13.90 15.66 -12.69
CA GLY A 227 13.74 16.36 -11.40
C GLY A 227 12.34 16.23 -10.80
N SER A 228 11.57 15.20 -11.17
CA SER A 228 10.21 14.95 -10.70
C SER A 228 10.10 13.89 -9.60
N LEU A 229 11.21 13.24 -9.22
CA LEU A 229 11.23 12.33 -8.06
C LEU A 229 10.94 13.14 -6.79
N LEU A 230 9.87 12.79 -6.08
CA LEU A 230 9.38 13.46 -4.86
C LEU A 230 10.26 13.23 -3.63
#